data_AF-A0A397SEX3-F1
#
_entry.id   AF-A0A397SEX3-F1
#
_cell.length_a   1.000
_cell.length_b   1.000
_cell.length_c   1.000
_cell.angle_alpha   90.00
_cell.angle_beta   90.00
_cell.angle_gamma   90.00
#
_symmetry.space_group_name_H-M   'P 1'
#
loop_
_entity.id
_entity.type
_entity.pdbx_description
1 polymer ?
#
loop_
_entity_poly.entity_id
_entity_poly.type
_entity_poly.pdbx_seq_one_letter_code
_entity_poly.pdbx_strand_id
1 'polypeptide(L)'
;MEYVDGVELYNEKLHTVTCSSECHQIGGVWLSKRIEEASKLQLKLFDVVPYIDSKILTNSKNKTKLDEKSDVYSVCVLLWEISSGTPSFYKKTNNIDLIYEITQGQRETIVPDTPNNYANIYTGITTVNW
;
A
#
# COMPACT_ATOMS: atom_id res chain seq x y z
N MET A 1 18.10 -44.38 -51.27
CA MET A 1 18.34 -45.16 -50.04
C MET A 1 19.82 -45.22 -49.82
N GLU A 2 20.35 -44.36 -48.96
CA GLU A 2 21.07 -44.72 -47.74
C GLU A 2 21.16 -43.45 -46.88
N TYR A 3 21.04 -43.67 -45.58
CA TYR A 3 20.69 -42.71 -44.54
C TYR A 3 21.91 -42.64 -43.62
N VAL A 4 22.56 -41.48 -43.56
CA VAL A 4 23.43 -41.10 -42.44
C VAL A 4 23.14 -39.61 -42.25
N ASP A 5 22.51 -39.29 -41.13
CA ASP A 5 21.81 -38.02 -40.84
C ASP A 5 22.55 -36.78 -41.34
N GLY A 6 22.11 -36.29 -42.49
CA GLY A 6 21.72 -34.90 -42.71
C GLY A 6 22.65 -33.80 -42.22
N VAL A 7 23.79 -33.63 -42.91
CA VAL A 7 24.35 -32.34 -43.37
C VAL A 7 24.83 -31.31 -42.31
N GLU A 8 26.17 -31.19 -42.18
CA GLU A 8 27.04 -29.99 -42.40
C GLU A 8 26.43 -28.57 -42.15
N LEU A 9 27.02 -27.59 -41.44
CA LEU A 9 28.41 -27.10 -41.32
C LEU A 9 28.56 -26.08 -40.16
N TYR A 10 29.80 -25.98 -39.64
CA TYR A 10 30.56 -24.82 -39.09
C TYR A 10 29.86 -23.44 -39.00
N ASN A 11 30.06 -22.56 -38.01
CA ASN A 11 30.81 -22.52 -36.75
C ASN A 11 30.41 -21.20 -36.03
N GLU A 12 30.68 -21.16 -34.73
CA GLU A 12 30.67 -20.01 -33.80
C GLU A 12 29.36 -19.58 -33.10
N LYS A 13 29.38 -19.85 -31.78
CA LYS A 13 28.74 -19.15 -30.66
C LYS A 13 27.27 -19.43 -30.31
N LEU A 14 27.21 -20.22 -29.24
CA LEU A 14 26.32 -20.20 -28.09
C LEU A 14 25.01 -20.99 -28.21
N HIS A 15 25.16 -22.26 -27.80
CA HIS A 15 24.14 -23.10 -27.21
C HIS A 15 23.17 -22.33 -26.32
N THR A 16 21.88 -22.43 -26.60
CA THR A 16 20.89 -22.59 -25.54
C THR A 16 19.87 -23.60 -26.02
N VAL A 17 19.80 -24.72 -25.31
CA VAL A 17 18.89 -25.83 -25.60
C VAL A 17 17.45 -25.31 -25.53
N THR A 18 16.76 -25.23 -26.67
CA THR A 18 15.34 -24.87 -26.71
C THR A 18 14.52 -26.10 -26.33
N CYS A 19 14.17 -26.20 -25.05
CA CYS A 19 13.05 -27.00 -24.59
C CYS A 19 11.76 -26.19 -24.76
N SER A 20 10.81 -26.75 -25.51
CA SER A 20 9.41 -26.36 -25.74
C SER A 20 9.00 -24.89 -25.53
N SER A 21 8.64 -24.24 -26.64
CA SER A 21 8.09 -22.88 -26.75
C SER A 21 6.79 -22.61 -25.98
N GLU A 22 6.22 -23.58 -25.27
CA GLU A 22 4.97 -23.43 -24.50
C GLU A 22 5.20 -23.18 -22.99
N CYS A 23 6.41 -23.40 -22.45
CA CYS A 23 6.70 -23.19 -21.03
C CYS A 23 7.03 -21.71 -20.70
N HIS A 24 7.60 -20.96 -21.65
CA HIS A 24 8.08 -19.59 -21.41
C HIS A 24 6.96 -18.54 -21.32
N GLN A 25 5.86 -18.69 -22.07
CA GLN A 25 4.76 -17.73 -22.02
C GLN A 25 3.91 -17.88 -20.76
N ILE A 26 3.68 -19.11 -20.30
CA ILE A 26 2.79 -19.36 -19.15
C ILE A 26 3.45 -18.93 -17.83
N GLY A 27 4.77 -19.15 -17.67
CA GLY A 27 5.51 -18.74 -16.48
C GLY A 27 5.57 -17.22 -16.31
N GLY A 28 5.84 -16.48 -17.39
CA GLY A 28 5.86 -15.00 -17.37
C GLY A 28 4.49 -14.41 -17.06
N VAL A 29 3.42 -14.92 -17.69
CA VAL A 29 2.05 -14.44 -17.49
C VAL A 29 1.56 -14.67 -16.06
N TRP A 30 1.87 -15.83 -15.46
CA TRP A 30 1.50 -16.11 -14.07
C TRP A 30 2.24 -15.19 -13.07
N LEU A 31 3.53 -14.94 -13.30
CA LEU A 31 4.32 -14.02 -12.46
C LEU A 31 3.81 -12.59 -12.55
N SER A 32 3.50 -12.10 -13.76
CA SER A 32 2.91 -10.76 -13.94
C SER A 32 1.58 -10.61 -13.21
N LYS A 33 0.69 -11.62 -13.26
CA LYS A 33 -0.59 -11.60 -12.53
C LYS A 33 -0.39 -11.52 -11.02
N ARG A 34 0.54 -12.30 -10.45
CA ARG A 34 0.84 -12.26 -9.00
C ARG A 34 1.42 -10.91 -8.58
N ILE A 35 2.26 -10.29 -9.41
CA ILE A 35 2.81 -8.96 -9.15
C ILE A 35 1.69 -7.93 -9.18
N GLU A 36 0.80 -7.97 -10.18
CA GLU A 36 -0.34 -7.07 -10.27
C GLU A 36 -1.28 -7.19 -9.06
N GLU A 37 -1.59 -8.41 -8.63
CA GLU A 37 -2.39 -8.68 -7.42
C GLU A 37 -1.71 -8.15 -6.16
N ALA A 38 -0.40 -8.39 -6.00
CA ALA A 38 0.38 -7.86 -4.88
C ALA A 38 0.41 -6.33 -4.88
N SER A 39 0.57 -5.69 -6.05
CA SER A 39 0.49 -4.24 -6.19
C SER A 39 -0.89 -3.70 -5.84
N LYS A 40 -1.97 -4.36 -6.27
CA LYS A 40 -3.34 -3.98 -5.90
C LYS A 40 -3.58 -4.10 -4.39
N LEU A 41 -3.05 -5.14 -3.75
CA LEU A 41 -3.14 -5.31 -2.29
C LEU A 41 -2.34 -4.24 -1.56
N GLN A 42 -1.15 -3.90 -2.05
CA GLN A 42 -0.34 -2.81 -1.49
C GLN A 42 -1.06 -1.46 -1.59
N LEU A 43 -1.63 -1.13 -2.76
CA LEU A 43 -2.42 0.09 -2.94
C LEU A 43 -3.58 0.16 -1.92
N LYS A 44 -4.35 -0.94 -1.78
CA LYS A 44 -5.43 -1.02 -0.78
C LYS A 44 -4.94 -0.86 0.66
N LEU A 45 -3.74 -1.36 0.98
CA LEU A 45 -3.12 -1.19 2.30
C LEU A 45 -2.70 0.26 2.56
N PHE A 46 -2.35 1.00 1.51
CA PHE A 46 -1.99 2.41 1.65
C PHE A 46 -3.21 3.32 1.75
N ASP A 47 -4.32 2.97 1.10
CA ASP A 47 -5.59 3.66 1.25
C ASP A 47 -6.10 3.65 2.70
N VAL A 48 -5.73 2.63 3.50
CA VAL A 48 -6.13 2.54 4.91
C VAL A 48 -5.17 3.23 5.88
N VAL A 49 -3.97 3.63 5.45
CA VAL A 49 -2.94 4.23 6.31
C VAL A 49 -3.44 5.42 7.14
N PRO A 50 -4.20 6.38 6.58
CA PRO A 50 -4.71 7.51 7.35
C PRO A 50 -5.53 7.12 8.57
N TYR A 51 -6.20 5.96 8.53
CA TYR A 51 -7.09 5.49 9.59
C TYR A 51 -6.37 4.60 10.62
N ILE A 52 -5.10 4.27 10.41
CA ILE A 52 -4.32 3.43 11.34
C ILE A 52 -3.67 4.32 12.40
N ASP A 53 -3.88 3.98 13.68
CA ASP A 53 -3.19 4.66 14.78
C ASP A 53 -1.66 4.62 14.58
N SER A 54 -1.04 5.79 14.64
CA SER A 54 0.41 6.01 14.69
C SER A 54 1.18 5.06 15.61
N LYS A 55 0.60 4.62 16.74
CA LYS A 55 1.22 3.64 17.65
C LYS A 55 1.38 2.26 17.04
N ILE A 56 0.42 1.85 16.21
CA ILE A 56 0.46 0.60 15.46
C ILE A 56 1.54 0.69 14.38
N LEU A 57 1.67 1.86 13.74
CA LEU A 57 2.67 2.10 12.69
C LEU A 57 4.11 2.16 13.21
N THR A 58 4.33 2.69 14.42
CA THR A 58 5.67 2.87 15.01
C THR A 58 6.25 1.58 15.61
N ASN A 59 5.41 0.64 16.04
CA ASN A 59 5.85 -0.47 16.88
C ASN A 59 5.74 -1.83 16.17
N SER A 60 6.56 -2.05 15.14
CA SER A 60 6.54 -3.32 14.40
C SER A 60 7.05 -4.54 15.18
N LYS A 61 7.74 -4.31 16.33
CA LYS A 61 8.40 -5.37 17.12
C LYS A 61 7.53 -5.92 18.25
N ASN A 62 6.64 -5.11 18.80
CA ASN A 62 5.66 -5.55 19.79
C ASN A 62 4.30 -5.52 19.11
N LYS A 63 3.58 -6.65 19.10
CA LYS A 63 2.17 -6.70 18.67
C LYS A 63 1.39 -5.67 19.49
N THR A 64 1.29 -4.45 18.97
CA THR A 64 0.54 -3.39 19.60
C THR A 64 -0.90 -3.86 19.53
N LYS A 65 -1.50 -4.02 20.70
CA LYS A 65 -2.85 -4.58 20.77
C LYS A 65 -3.77 -3.51 20.20
N LEU A 66 -4.55 -3.86 19.18
CA LEU A 66 -5.69 -3.05 18.78
C LEU A 66 -6.54 -2.80 20.03
N ASP A 67 -6.70 -1.54 20.35
CA ASP A 67 -7.44 -1.08 21.52
C ASP A 67 -8.55 -0.13 21.08
N GLU A 68 -9.46 0.16 22.01
CA GLU A 68 -10.59 1.07 21.77
C GLU A 68 -10.11 2.45 21.30
N LYS A 69 -8.89 2.86 21.70
CA LYS A 69 -8.28 4.10 21.24
C LYS A 69 -8.00 4.04 19.73
N SER A 70 -7.45 2.95 19.23
CA SER A 70 -7.22 2.75 17.80
C SER A 70 -8.53 2.86 17.00
N ASP A 71 -9.63 2.30 17.52
CA ASP A 71 -10.95 2.42 16.89
C ASP A 71 -11.46 3.87 16.89
N VAL A 72 -11.36 4.56 18.03
CA VAL A 72 -11.73 5.99 18.15
C VAL A 72 -10.94 6.84 17.16
N TYR A 73 -9.64 6.56 16.98
CA TYR A 73 -8.81 7.27 16.01
C TYR A 73 -9.35 7.14 14.59
N SER A 74 -9.62 5.91 14.14
CA SER A 74 -10.15 5.65 12.79
C SER A 74 -11.49 6.36 12.55
N VAL A 75 -12.37 6.38 13.55
CA VAL A 75 -13.65 7.10 13.50
C VAL A 75 -13.44 8.62 13.44
N CYS A 76 -12.43 9.16 14.10
CA CYS A 76 -12.11 10.59 14.05
C CYS A 76 -11.66 11.03 12.66
N VAL A 77 -10.82 10.24 12.00
CA VAL A 77 -10.37 10.53 10.63
C VAL A 77 -11.57 10.49 9.67
N LEU A 78 -12.45 9.50 9.80
CA LEU A 78 -13.70 9.44 9.03
C LEU A 78 -14.60 10.66 9.27
N LEU A 79 -14.77 11.06 10.54
CA LEU A 79 -15.57 12.23 10.89
C LEU A 79 -14.99 13.51 10.27
N TRP A 80 -13.66 13.63 10.29
CA TRP A 80 -12.96 14.75 9.68
C TRP A 80 -13.21 14.80 8.17
N GLU A 81 -13.07 13.66 7.47
CA GLU A 81 -13.33 13.55 6.03
C GLU A 81 -14.77 13.90 5.64
N ILE A 82 -15.74 13.43 6.42
CA ILE A 82 -17.15 13.76 6.20
C ILE A 82 -17.39 15.26 6.39
N SER A 83 -16.78 15.87 7.42
CA SER A 83 -16.95 17.30 7.69
C SER A 83 -16.24 18.19 6.67
N SER A 84 -15.09 17.73 6.15
CA SER A 84 -14.27 18.49 5.20
C SER A 84 -14.70 18.28 3.75
N GLY A 85 -15.44 17.21 3.46
CA GLY A 85 -15.71 16.76 2.09
C GLY A 85 -14.45 16.41 1.31
N THR A 86 -13.32 16.21 2.00
CA THR A 86 -11.99 16.05 1.40
C THR A 86 -11.34 14.77 1.94
N PRO A 87 -10.74 13.92 1.08
CA PRO A 87 -9.99 12.76 1.55
C PRO A 87 -8.84 13.17 2.48
N SER A 88 -8.68 12.45 3.58
CA SER A 88 -7.56 12.64 4.51
C SER A 88 -6.23 12.46 3.77
N PHE A 89 -5.29 13.37 4.05
CA PHE A 89 -3.96 13.38 3.42
C PHE A 89 -3.92 13.37 1.87
N TYR A 90 -4.96 13.84 1.18
CA TYR A 90 -5.05 13.85 -0.30
C TYR A 90 -3.85 14.50 -1.04
N LYS A 91 -3.09 15.36 -0.37
CA LYS A 91 -1.90 16.04 -0.92
C LYS A 91 -0.64 15.16 -0.90
N LYS A 92 -0.67 14.01 -0.23
CA LYS A 92 0.51 13.15 -0.07
C LYS A 92 0.50 12.08 -1.15
N THR A 93 1.44 12.20 -2.07
CA THR A 93 1.64 11.23 -3.17
C THR A 93 2.56 10.07 -2.77
N ASN A 94 3.30 10.23 -1.67
CA ASN A 94 4.23 9.22 -1.16
C ASN A 94 3.74 8.67 0.18
N ASN A 95 3.44 7.38 0.20
CA ASN A 95 2.90 6.69 1.36
C ASN A 95 3.93 6.58 2.51
N ILE A 96 5.23 6.55 2.19
CA ILE A 96 6.28 6.49 3.22
C ILE A 96 6.32 7.82 4.00
N ASP A 97 6.23 8.94 3.28
CA ASP A 97 6.22 10.28 3.88
C ASP A 97 4.95 10.47 4.72
N LEU A 98 3.81 9.96 4.25
CA LEU A 98 2.56 9.94 5.00
C LEU A 98 2.68 9.18 6.32
N ILE A 99 3.19 7.93 6.28
CA ILE A 99 3.41 7.14 7.49
C ILE A 99 4.33 7.89 8.45
N TYR A 100 5.43 8.44 7.94
CA TYR A 100 6.38 9.21 8.74
C TYR A 100 5.68 10.38 9.43
N GLU A 101 4.93 11.21 8.72
CA GLU A 101 4.20 12.34 9.30
C GLU A 101 3.18 11.93 10.37
N ILE A 102 2.40 10.86 10.11
CA ILE A 102 1.46 10.31 11.08
C ILE A 102 2.20 9.87 12.35
N THR A 103 3.36 9.22 12.22
CA THR A 103 4.20 8.80 13.36
C THR A 103 4.84 9.97 14.10
N GLN A 104 5.05 11.11 13.45
CA GLN A 104 5.51 12.35 14.08
C GLN A 104 4.38 13.15 14.76
N GLY A 105 3.15 12.62 14.75
CA GLY A 105 2.00 13.27 15.36
C GLY A 105 1.39 14.38 14.50
N GLN A 106 1.75 14.48 13.22
CA GLN A 106 1.04 15.37 12.30
C GLN A 106 -0.41 14.89 12.15
N ARG A 107 -1.36 15.83 12.18
CA ARG A 107 -2.79 15.57 12.08
C ARG A 107 -3.44 16.60 11.17
N GLU A 108 -4.61 16.25 10.66
CA GLU A 108 -5.40 17.14 9.84
C GLU A 108 -5.84 18.37 10.64
N THR A 109 -5.88 19.51 9.95
CA THR A 109 -6.39 20.76 10.53
C THR A 109 -7.89 20.83 10.36
N ILE A 110 -8.60 21.43 11.32
CA ILE A 110 -10.02 21.75 11.14
C ILE A 110 -10.19 22.61 9.88
N VAL A 111 -11.15 22.24 9.04
CA VAL A 111 -11.43 22.94 7.79
C VAL A 111 -12.26 24.20 8.10
N PRO A 112 -12.02 25.32 7.40
CA PRO A 112 -12.91 26.47 7.49
C PRO A 112 -14.36 26.04 7.28
N ASP A 113 -15.29 26.64 8.03
CA ASP A 113 -16.72 26.35 7.99
C ASP A 113 -17.16 24.99 8.56
N THR A 114 -16.25 24.17 9.13
CA THR A 114 -16.65 23.01 9.95
C THR A 114 -17.51 23.49 11.13
N PRO A 115 -18.74 22.97 11.32
CA PRO A 115 -19.59 23.40 12.42
C PRO A 115 -18.95 23.14 13.80
N ASN A 116 -19.15 24.07 14.74
CA ASN A 116 -18.46 24.08 16.04
C ASN A 116 -18.60 22.76 16.83
N ASN A 117 -19.73 22.07 16.72
CA ASN A 117 -19.93 20.77 17.35
C ASN A 117 -18.92 19.71 16.84
N TYR A 118 -18.69 19.64 15.53
CA TYR A 118 -17.71 18.72 14.95
C TYR A 118 -16.28 19.13 15.31
N ALA A 119 -15.97 20.43 15.24
CA ALA A 119 -14.67 20.94 15.64
C ALA A 119 -14.34 20.62 17.11
N ASN A 120 -15.31 20.76 18.01
CA ASN A 120 -15.15 20.44 19.43
C ASN A 120 -14.96 18.94 19.68
N ILE A 121 -15.69 18.08 18.96
CA ILE A 121 -15.50 16.62 19.05
C ILE A 121 -14.09 16.25 18.59
N TYR A 122 -13.66 16.74 17.43
CA TYR A 122 -12.34 16.43 16.88
C TYR A 122 -11.20 16.91 17.79
N THR A 123 -11.25 18.17 18.23
CA THR A 123 -10.23 18.75 19.13
C THR A 123 -10.24 18.17 20.53
N GLY A 124 -11.42 17.87 21.07
CA GLY A 124 -11.57 17.22 22.37
C GLY A 124 -10.93 15.83 22.39
N ILE A 125 -10.96 15.11 21.27
CA ILE A 125 -10.33 13.80 21.14
C ILE A 125 -8.83 13.91 20.88
N THR A 126 -8.35 14.84 20.06
CA THR A 126 -6.90 14.99 19.79
C THR A 126 -6.11 15.50 21.00
N THR A 127 -6.75 16.19 21.94
CA THR A 127 -6.11 16.73 23.16
C THR A 127 -6.00 15.72 24.32
N VAL A 128 -6.79 14.65 24.32
CA VAL A 128 -6.64 13.54 25.28
C VAL A 128 -5.53 12.57 24.82
N ASN A 129 -4.27 13.01 24.97
CA ASN A 129 -3.03 12.23 24.86
C ASN A 129 -3.10 10.95 24.00
N TRP A 130 -2.83 11.14 22.71
CA TRP A 130 -2.35 10.11 21.79
C TRP A 130 -0.84 10.02 21.87
#